data_AF-A0A9D8HR71-F1
#
_entry.id   AF-A0A9D8HR71-F1
#
_cell.length_a   1.000
_cell.length_b   1.000
_cell.length_c   1.000
_cell.angle_alpha   90.00
_cell.angle_beta   90.00
_cell.angle_gamma   90.00
#
_symmetry.space_group_name_H-M   'P 1'
#
loop_
_entity.id
_entity.type
_entity.pdbx_description
1 polymer ?
#
loop_
_entity_poly.entity_id
_entity_poly.type
_entity_poly.pdbx_seq_one_letter_code
_entity_poly.pdbx_strand_id
1 'polypeptide(L)'
;MSELTKEELEAGKKVVGGPTIYFWVISILSGIGLFSLNMWQWADKINFGPVEVGLPSPNTSWLFLGLYVAALVGLYIRKGWAIPVGRAALVVSMVVLFPVGTIFGAILWKRFNDPVAKGYLNYGCNTVPEEETKPEQKT
;
A
#
# COMPACT_ATOMS: atom_id res chain seq x y z
N MET A 1 -13.90 13.63 -14.36
CA MET A 1 -13.97 12.81 -13.13
C MET A 1 -15.30 12.09 -13.17
N SER A 2 -15.36 10.75 -13.24
CA SER A 2 -16.64 10.07 -13.07
C SER A 2 -17.10 10.33 -11.64
N GLU A 3 -18.26 10.95 -11.47
CA GLU A 3 -18.86 11.11 -10.16
C GLU A 3 -19.22 9.72 -9.63
N LEU A 4 -18.30 9.12 -8.88
CA LEU A 4 -18.58 7.90 -8.14
C LEU A 4 -19.77 8.18 -7.23
N THR A 5 -20.77 7.32 -7.28
CA THR A 5 -21.91 7.43 -6.38
C THR A 5 -21.44 7.34 -4.92
N LYS A 6 -22.18 7.97 -3.99
CA LYS A 6 -21.81 7.95 -2.56
C LYS A 6 -21.63 6.51 -2.05
N GLU A 7 -22.43 5.57 -2.55
CA GLU A 7 -22.36 4.15 -2.24
C GLU A 7 -21.05 3.49 -2.71
N GLU A 8 -20.59 3.81 -3.92
CA GLU A 8 -19.31 3.30 -4.45
C GLU A 8 -18.11 3.87 -3.70
N LEU A 9 -18.18 5.14 -3.26
CA LEU A 9 -17.16 5.75 -2.42
C LEU A 9 -17.04 5.08 -1.05
N GLU A 10 -18.17 4.74 -0.42
CA GLU A 10 -18.19 4.05 0.87
C GLU A 10 -17.72 2.60 0.76
N ALA A 11 -18.16 1.89 -0.28
CA ALA A 11 -17.72 0.53 -0.57
C ALA A 11 -16.20 0.49 -0.84
N GLY A 12 -15.68 1.40 -1.66
CA GLY A 12 -14.26 1.55 -1.94
C GLY A 12 -13.44 1.84 -0.70
N LYS A 13 -13.91 2.79 0.14
CA LYS A 13 -13.26 3.11 1.42
C LYS A 13 -13.21 1.91 2.35
N LYS A 14 -14.27 1.10 2.42
CA LYS A 14 -14.31 -0.11 3.26
C LYS A 14 -13.33 -1.18 2.80
N VAL A 15 -13.18 -1.37 1.49
CA VAL A 15 -12.23 -2.35 0.93
C VAL A 15 -10.79 -1.91 1.16
N VAL A 16 -10.48 -0.64 0.89
CA VAL A 16 -9.13 -0.05 1.03
C VAL A 16 -8.75 0.19 2.49
N GLY A 17 -9.72 0.33 3.40
CA GLY A 17 -9.46 0.55 4.82
C GLY A 17 -8.60 -0.54 5.48
N GLY A 18 -8.78 -1.81 5.10
CA GLY A 18 -7.95 -2.92 5.59
C GLY A 18 -6.46 -2.73 5.24
N PRO A 19 -6.11 -2.57 3.95
CA PRO A 19 -4.76 -2.21 3.52
C PRO A 19 -4.18 -0.97 4.19
N THR A 20 -4.98 0.10 4.32
CA THR A 20 -4.52 1.35 4.95
C THR A 20 -4.12 1.13 6.41
N ILE A 21 -4.96 0.44 7.20
CA ILE A 21 -4.66 0.13 8.61
C ILE A 21 -3.41 -0.76 8.70
N TYR A 22 -3.29 -1.76 7.83
CA TYR A 22 -2.13 -2.65 7.82
C TYR A 22 -0.82 -1.90 7.57
N PHE A 23 -0.76 -1.05 6.55
CA PHE A 23 0.45 -0.25 6.28
C PHE A 23 0.73 0.76 7.37
N TRP A 24 -0.31 1.30 8.02
CA TRP A 24 -0.14 2.19 9.16
C TRP A 24 0.55 1.48 10.32
N VAL A 25 0.03 0.30 10.71
CA VAL A 25 0.60 -0.52 11.79
C VAL A 25 2.04 -0.91 11.47
N ILE A 26 2.32 -1.40 10.25
CA ILE A 26 3.69 -1.78 9.88
C ILE A 26 4.64 -0.60 9.84
N SER A 27 4.20 0.57 9.38
CA SER A 27 5.03 1.79 9.37
C SER A 27 5.41 2.21 10.78
N ILE A 28 4.47 2.13 11.74
CA ILE A 28 4.74 2.43 13.14
C ILE A 28 5.69 1.40 13.75
N LEU A 29 5.43 0.10 13.55
CA LEU A 29 6.30 -0.96 14.08
C LEU A 29 7.74 -0.84 13.52
N SER A 30 7.86 -0.58 12.22
CA SER A 30 9.15 -0.37 11.56
C SER A 30 9.83 0.92 12.05
N GLY A 31 9.05 1.99 12.24
CA GLY A 31 9.55 3.27 12.76
C GLY A 31 10.05 3.17 14.20
N ILE A 32 9.24 2.63 15.12
CA ILE A 32 9.65 2.37 16.51
C ILE A 32 10.91 1.51 16.52
N GLY A 33 10.93 0.53 15.65
CA GLY A 33 12.07 -0.33 15.47
C GLY A 33 13.38 0.37 15.10
N LEU A 34 13.32 1.18 14.06
CA LEU A 34 14.46 1.96 13.57
C LEU A 34 14.89 3.07 14.55
N PHE A 35 13.94 3.64 15.31
CA PHE A 35 14.22 4.73 16.25
C PHE A 35 14.47 4.27 17.69
N SER A 36 14.24 3.01 18.02
CA SER A 36 14.65 2.44 19.31
C SER A 36 16.18 2.51 19.41
N LEU A 37 16.70 2.89 20.59
CA LEU A 37 18.07 3.36 20.87
C LEU A 37 19.22 2.38 20.54
N ASN A 38 18.93 1.28 19.85
CA ASN A 38 19.88 0.24 19.46
C ASN A 38 19.78 -0.07 17.96
N MET A 39 19.89 0.97 17.10
CA MET A 39 19.97 0.83 15.63
C MET A 39 20.97 -0.25 15.17
N TRP A 40 22.00 -0.52 15.98
CA TRP A 40 23.02 -1.52 15.71
C TRP A 40 22.57 -2.97 15.95
N GLN A 41 21.64 -3.22 16.89
CA GLN A 41 21.12 -4.56 17.20
C GLN A 41 19.88 -4.94 16.38
N TRP A 42 19.23 -3.97 15.72
CA TRP A 42 18.06 -4.24 14.86
C TRP A 42 18.39 -5.17 13.68
N ALA A 43 19.64 -5.16 13.22
CA ALA A 43 20.12 -5.99 12.12
C ALA A 43 20.70 -7.34 12.58
N ASP A 44 20.77 -7.61 13.88
CA ASP A 44 21.20 -8.91 14.37
C ASP A 44 20.12 -9.96 14.09
N LYS A 45 20.56 -11.14 13.66
CA LYS A 45 19.67 -12.25 13.34
C LYS A 45 18.81 -12.60 14.55
N ILE A 46 17.49 -12.48 14.41
CA ILE A 46 16.58 -12.95 15.46
C ILE A 46 16.41 -14.46 15.26
N ASN A 47 17.02 -15.23 16.15
CA ASN A 47 16.95 -16.68 16.13
C ASN A 47 15.69 -17.16 16.85
N PHE A 48 14.70 -17.61 16.09
CA PHE A 48 13.53 -18.32 16.62
C PHE A 48 13.72 -19.84 16.40
N GLY A 49 14.59 -20.46 17.20
CA GLY A 49 14.87 -21.90 17.10
C GLY A 49 15.60 -22.28 15.80
N PRO A 50 15.15 -23.27 15.00
CA PRO A 50 15.83 -23.68 13.76
C PRO A 50 15.64 -22.71 12.59
N VAL A 51 14.89 -21.62 12.77
CA VAL A 51 14.61 -20.62 11.74
C VAL A 51 15.34 -19.33 12.07
N GLU A 52 16.35 -19.00 11.26
CA GLU A 52 16.99 -17.68 11.30
C GLU A 52 16.15 -16.68 10.50
N VAL A 53 15.54 -15.70 11.18
CA VAL A 53 14.90 -14.57 10.50
C VAL A 53 15.90 -13.42 10.48
N GLY A 54 16.58 -13.28 9.34
CA GLY A 54 17.49 -12.15 9.11
C GLY A 54 16.69 -10.88 8.86
N LEU A 55 16.79 -9.91 9.77
CA LEU A 55 16.22 -8.59 9.53
C LEU A 55 17.07 -7.83 8.49
N PRO A 56 16.43 -7.02 7.63
CA PRO A 56 17.12 -6.27 6.59
C PRO A 56 18.12 -5.26 7.18
N SER A 57 19.21 -5.00 6.45
CA SER A 57 20.20 -4.00 6.84
C SER A 57 19.54 -2.64 7.16
N PRO A 58 20.15 -1.77 7.98
CA PRO A 58 19.55 -0.47 8.33
C PRO A 58 19.16 0.35 7.10
N ASN A 59 20.01 0.39 6.06
CA ASN A 59 19.73 1.10 4.81
C ASN A 59 18.51 0.54 4.07
N THR A 60 18.39 -0.78 4.03
CA THR A 60 17.24 -1.46 3.43
C THR A 60 15.97 -1.24 4.25
N SER A 61 16.08 -1.18 5.58
CA SER A 61 14.95 -0.90 6.47
C SER A 61 14.37 0.51 6.27
N TRP A 62 15.24 1.52 6.07
CA TRP A 62 14.78 2.87 5.68
C TRP A 62 14.04 2.88 4.35
N LEU A 63 14.52 2.11 3.38
CA LEU A 63 13.85 1.97 2.08
C LEU A 63 12.47 1.32 2.22
N PHE A 64 12.35 0.29 3.06
CA PHE A 64 11.07 -0.35 3.34
C PHE A 64 10.11 0.57 4.08
N LEU A 65 10.58 1.31 5.07
CA LEU A 65 9.78 2.32 5.76
C LEU A 65 9.27 3.37 4.76
N GLY A 66 10.15 3.90 3.90
CA GLY A 66 9.77 4.84 2.84
C GLY A 66 8.72 4.25 1.89
N LEU A 67 8.86 2.98 1.52
CA LEU A 67 7.89 2.27 0.68
C LEU A 67 6.51 2.12 1.36
N TYR A 68 6.47 1.75 2.65
CA TYR A 68 5.23 1.64 3.42
C TYR A 68 4.54 2.99 3.56
N VAL A 69 5.30 4.05 3.86
CA VAL A 69 4.77 5.41 3.96
C VAL A 69 4.28 5.90 2.61
N ALA A 70 5.02 5.66 1.52
CA ALA A 70 4.58 6.03 0.18
C ALA A 70 3.27 5.33 -0.22
N ALA A 71 3.14 4.02 0.06
CA ALA A 71 1.89 3.30 -0.14
C ALA A 71 0.73 3.92 0.65
N LEU A 72 0.97 4.27 1.92
CA LEU A 72 -0.02 4.87 2.80
C LEU A 72 -0.50 6.25 2.31
N VAL A 73 0.45 7.09 1.90
CA VAL A 73 0.17 8.42 1.31
C VAL A 73 -0.64 8.26 0.02
N GLY A 74 -0.26 7.33 -0.85
CA GLY A 74 -0.99 7.05 -2.09
C GLY A 74 -2.44 6.62 -1.84
N LEU A 75 -2.65 5.76 -0.85
CA LEU A 75 -3.98 5.31 -0.43
C LEU A 75 -4.81 6.46 0.16
N TYR A 76 -4.19 7.32 0.95
CA TYR A 76 -4.85 8.48 1.56
C TYR A 76 -5.28 9.53 0.52
N ILE A 77 -4.43 9.81 -0.47
CA ILE A 77 -4.71 10.77 -1.56
C ILE A 77 -5.60 10.14 -2.65
N ARG A 78 -5.92 8.83 -2.55
CA ARG A 78 -6.75 8.09 -3.52
C ARG A 78 -6.19 8.12 -4.95
N LYS A 79 -4.89 7.90 -5.08
CA LYS A 79 -4.19 7.90 -6.37
C LYS A 79 -3.98 6.48 -6.90
N GLY A 80 -4.07 6.33 -8.22
CA GLY A 80 -4.00 5.00 -8.85
C GLY A 80 -2.65 4.31 -8.63
N TRP A 81 -1.56 5.08 -8.60
CA TRP A 81 -0.21 4.54 -8.32
C TRP A 81 -0.09 3.88 -6.94
N ALA A 82 -1.03 4.14 -6.01
CA ALA A 82 -1.06 3.48 -4.72
C ALA A 82 -1.27 1.96 -4.81
N ILE A 83 -1.85 1.46 -5.90
CA ILE A 83 -2.06 0.02 -6.11
C ILE A 83 -0.74 -0.72 -6.38
N PRO A 84 0.06 -0.35 -7.41
CA PRO A 84 1.34 -1.02 -7.65
C PRO A 84 2.32 -0.81 -6.49
N VAL A 85 2.36 0.40 -5.90
CA VAL A 85 3.22 0.69 -4.74
C VAL A 85 2.76 -0.10 -3.51
N GLY A 86 1.45 -0.13 -3.24
CA GLY A 86 0.87 -0.94 -2.18
C GLY A 86 1.17 -2.41 -2.35
N ARG A 87 1.04 -2.98 -3.56
CA ARG A 87 1.41 -4.37 -3.85
C ARG A 87 2.88 -4.64 -3.60
N ALA A 88 3.78 -3.77 -4.05
CA ALA A 88 5.21 -3.93 -3.80
C ALA A 88 5.52 -3.94 -2.29
N ALA A 89 4.95 -2.99 -1.55
CA ALA A 89 5.07 -2.91 -0.10
C ALA A 89 4.56 -4.20 0.58
N LEU A 90 3.46 -4.74 0.07
CA LEU A 90 2.82 -5.94 0.57
C LEU A 90 3.70 -7.19 0.33
N VAL A 91 4.34 -7.34 -0.83
CA VAL A 91 5.31 -8.43 -1.07
C VAL A 91 6.49 -8.33 -0.10
N VAL A 92 7.01 -7.11 0.11
CA VAL A 92 8.10 -6.90 1.06
C VAL A 92 7.68 -7.33 2.48
N SER A 93 6.48 -6.94 2.93
CA SER A 93 6.00 -7.34 4.25
C SER A 93 5.71 -8.85 4.36
N MET A 94 5.31 -9.51 3.27
CA MET A 94 5.17 -10.97 3.22
C MET A 94 6.48 -11.69 3.50
N VAL A 95 7.58 -11.21 2.91
CA VAL A 95 8.93 -11.79 3.03
C VAL A 95 9.52 -11.48 4.41
N VAL A 96 9.46 -10.22 4.85
CA VAL A 96 10.08 -9.78 6.11
C VAL A 96 9.40 -10.37 7.33
N LEU A 97 8.06 -10.49 7.32
CA LEU A 97 7.28 -10.97 8.46
C LEU A 97 6.80 -12.42 8.27
N PHE A 98 7.50 -13.21 7.46
CA PHE A 98 7.12 -14.61 7.22
C PHE A 98 7.09 -15.41 8.54
N PRO A 99 6.05 -16.22 8.79
CA PRO A 99 4.91 -16.55 7.93
C PRO A 99 3.68 -15.63 8.10
N VAL A 100 3.62 -14.86 9.18
CA VAL A 100 2.46 -14.03 9.55
C VAL A 100 2.14 -13.00 8.48
N GLY A 101 3.16 -12.29 7.98
CA GLY A 101 3.06 -11.33 6.90
C GLY A 101 2.52 -11.93 5.60
N THR A 102 2.82 -13.21 5.33
CA THR A 102 2.31 -13.91 4.15
C THR A 102 0.81 -14.17 4.25
N ILE A 103 0.32 -14.57 5.44
CA ILE A 103 -1.11 -14.81 5.68
C ILE A 103 -1.91 -13.51 5.49
N PHE A 104 -1.52 -12.44 6.20
CA PHE A 104 -2.17 -11.14 6.05
C PHE A 104 -2.02 -10.60 4.64
N GLY A 105 -0.84 -10.79 4.06
CA GLY A 105 -0.56 -10.34 2.71
C GLY A 105 -1.50 -10.98 1.69
N ALA A 106 -1.72 -12.29 1.73
CA ALA A 106 -2.60 -12.96 0.78
C ALA A 106 -4.04 -12.41 0.85
N ILE A 107 -4.53 -12.14 2.05
CA ILE A 107 -5.86 -11.56 2.28
C ILE A 107 -5.94 -10.13 1.72
N LEU A 108 -4.94 -9.30 1.98
CA LEU A 108 -4.90 -7.90 1.54
C LEU A 108 -4.64 -7.76 0.04
N TRP A 109 -3.89 -8.69 -0.55
CA TRP A 109 -3.66 -8.77 -1.99
C TRP A 109 -4.98 -8.89 -2.76
N LYS A 110 -5.90 -9.73 -2.25
CA LYS A 110 -7.24 -9.86 -2.81
C LYS A 110 -7.99 -8.52 -2.80
N ARG A 111 -7.86 -7.73 -1.73
CA ARG A 111 -8.48 -6.39 -1.63
C ARG A 111 -7.89 -5.38 -2.61
N PHE A 112 -6.58 -5.43 -2.87
CA PHE A 112 -5.93 -4.61 -3.88
C PHE A 112 -6.26 -5.01 -5.32
N ASN A 113 -6.80 -6.21 -5.54
CA ASN A 113 -7.20 -6.65 -6.88
C ASN A 113 -8.69 -6.43 -7.15
N ASP A 114 -9.47 -6.07 -6.13
CA ASP A 114 -10.89 -5.81 -6.21
C ASP A 114 -11.19 -4.61 -7.15
N PRO A 115 -12.12 -4.76 -8.12
CA PRO A 115 -12.48 -3.67 -9.02
C PRO A 115 -12.99 -2.42 -8.29
N VAL A 116 -13.66 -2.59 -7.15
CA VAL A 116 -14.18 -1.47 -6.34
C VAL A 116 -13.02 -0.66 -5.75
N ALA A 117 -11.98 -1.33 -5.27
CA ALA A 117 -10.78 -0.66 -4.77
C ALA A 117 -10.01 0.06 -5.90
N LYS A 118 -9.96 -0.53 -7.10
CA LYS A 118 -9.35 0.08 -8.28
C LYS A 118 -10.09 1.34 -8.72
N GLY A 119 -11.42 1.27 -8.80
CA GLY A 119 -12.27 2.43 -9.09
C GLY A 119 -12.10 3.54 -8.06
N TYR A 120 -12.13 3.21 -6.77
CA TYR A 120 -11.93 4.17 -5.69
C TYR A 120 -10.57 4.89 -5.73
N LEU A 121 -9.51 4.17 -6.11
CA LEU A 121 -8.16 4.71 -6.23
C LEU A 121 -7.88 5.32 -7.59
N ASN A 122 -8.85 5.39 -8.51
CA ASN A 122 -8.65 5.84 -9.90
C ASN A 122 -7.53 5.06 -10.61
N TYR A 123 -7.39 3.76 -10.34
CA TYR A 123 -6.39 2.90 -10.96
C TYR A 123 -6.96 2.20 -12.20
N GLY A 124 -6.36 2.44 -13.36
CA GLY A 124 -6.84 1.87 -14.63
C GLY A 124 -8.05 2.60 -15.22
N CYS A 125 -8.52 3.70 -14.60
CA CYS A 125 -9.29 4.71 -15.31
C CYS A 125 -8.34 5.43 -16.27
N ASN A 126 -8.11 4.82 -17.43
CA ASN A 126 -7.71 5.58 -18.59
C ASN A 126 -8.75 6.68 -18.77
N THR A 127 -8.25 7.90 -18.88
CA THR A 127 -8.92 9.04 -19.50
C THR A 127 -9.91 8.57 -20.56
N VAL A 128 -11.20 8.84 -20.38
CA VAL A 128 -12.03 9.14 -21.54
C VAL A 128 -11.30 10.31 -22.21
N PRO A 129 -10.85 10.21 -23.47
CA PRO A 129 -10.34 11.37 -24.17
C PRO A 129 -11.44 12.44 -24.10
N GLU A 130 -11.11 13.66 -23.69
CA GLU A 130 -11.92 14.82 -24.04
C GLU A 130 -11.89 14.97 -25.56
N GLU A 131 -12.66 14.15 -26.28
CA GLU A 131 -12.97 14.40 -27.68
C GLU A 131 -14.19 15.35 -27.75
N GLU A 132 -13.85 16.61 -28.03
CA GLU A 132 -14.60 17.57 -28.82
C GLU A 132 -16.03 17.95 -28.38
N THR A 133 -16.15 18.79 -27.35
CA THR A 133 -17.16 19.86 -27.40
C THR A 133 -16.65 20.96 -28.34
N LYS A 134 -16.89 20.78 -29.65
CA LYS A 134 -16.79 21.89 -30.62
C LYS A 134 -17.73 23.02 -30.18
N PRO A 135 -17.26 24.28 -30.09
CA PRO A 135 -18.18 25.40 -29.97
C PRO A 135 -18.98 25.52 -31.28
N GLU A 136 -20.28 25.42 -31.10
CA GLU A 136 -21.35 25.82 -32.01
C GLU A 136 -20.96 27.08 -32.82
N GLN A 137 -20.63 26.89 -34.10
CA GLN A 137 -20.39 27.99 -35.02
C GLN A 137 -21.73 28.43 -35.61
N LYS A 138 -22.27 29.52 -35.06
CA LYS A 138 -23.33 30.33 -35.66
C LYS A 138 -22.92 30.77 -37.06
N THR A 139 -23.67 30.37 -38.08
CA THR A 139 -24.13 31.25 -39.17
C THR A 139 -25.38 30.67 -39.83
#